data_AF-A0A7I8BHZ6-F1
#
_entry.id   AF-A0A7I8BHZ6-F1
#
_cell.length_a   1.000
_cell.length_b   1.000
_cell.length_c   1.000
_cell.angle_alpha   90.00
_cell.angle_beta   90.00
_cell.angle_gamma   90.00
#
_symmetry.space_group_name_H-M   'P 1'
#
loop_
_entity.id
_entity.type
_entity.pdbx_description
1 polymer ?
#
loop_
_entity_poly.entity_id
_entity_poly.type
_entity_poly.pdbx_seq_one_letter_code
_entity_poly.pdbx_strand_id
1 'polypeptide(L)' 'MSSEKQQKAATTSPGGDIEHPKHPVHSDNENSKMPERDDESRKQSPADRPGKKPGEGEPPVG' A
#
# COMPACT_ATOMS: atom_id res chain seq x y z
N MET A 1 2.51 -33.47 3.97
CA MET A 1 3.82 -33.12 4.55
C MET A 1 4.36 -31.93 3.76
N SER A 2 3.90 -30.72 4.04
CA SER A 2 4.26 -29.51 3.28
C SER A 2 5.23 -28.68 4.11
N SER A 3 6.53 -28.96 4.02
CA SER A 3 7.53 -28.27 4.83
C SER A 3 8.86 -28.06 4.13
N GLU A 4 8.86 -27.84 2.81
CA GLU A 4 10.08 -27.55 2.03
C GLU A 4 10.27 -26.05 1.72
N LYS A 5 9.39 -25.17 2.23
CA LYS A 5 9.43 -23.72 1.94
C LYS A 5 9.80 -22.82 3.13
N GLN A 6 10.48 -23.37 4.15
CA GLN A 6 10.96 -22.63 5.32
C GLN A 6 12.40 -22.98 5.68
N GLN A 7 13.31 -22.93 4.72
CA GLN A 7 14.75 -23.02 5.00
C GLN A 7 15.52 -22.02 4.16
N LYS A 8 15.24 -20.71 4.34
CA LYS A 8 16.17 -19.66 3.89
C LYS A 8 16.01 -18.36 4.68
N ALA A 9 15.97 -18.46 6.00
CA ALA A 9 15.92 -17.31 6.89
C ALA A 9 16.94 -17.46 8.03
N ALA A 10 18.22 -17.64 7.71
CA ALA A 10 19.30 -17.48 8.69
C ALA A 10 20.64 -17.40 7.96
N THR A 11 21.11 -16.19 7.64
CA THR A 11 22.51 -15.74 7.75
C THR A 11 22.63 -14.34 7.13
N THR A 12 22.10 -13.32 7.83
CA THR A 12 22.49 -11.93 7.56
C THR A 12 23.25 -11.43 8.77
N SER A 13 24.57 -11.61 8.71
CA SER A 13 25.48 -10.85 9.57
C SER A 13 25.40 -9.37 9.14
N PRO A 14 25.26 -8.39 10.06
CA PRO A 14 25.23 -6.97 9.73
C PRO A 14 26.66 -6.51 9.44
N GLY A 15 27.14 -6.88 8.26
CA GLY A 15 28.49 -6.59 7.76
C GLY A 15 28.56 -7.07 6.32
N GLY A 16 27.89 -6.33 5.44
CA GLY A 16 27.89 -6.61 4.00
C GLY A 16 29.12 -6.01 3.32
N ASP A 17 29.66 -6.73 2.33
CA ASP A 17 30.64 -6.23 1.38
C ASP A 17 30.14 -4.90 0.77
N ILE A 18 30.92 -3.83 0.98
CA ILE A 18 30.55 -2.45 0.58
C ILE A 18 30.54 -2.30 -0.94
N GLU A 19 31.35 -3.10 -1.65
CA GLU A 19 31.43 -3.04 -3.12
C GLU A 19 30.22 -3.68 -3.80
N HIS A 20 29.58 -4.64 -3.13
CA HIS A 20 28.39 -5.34 -3.62
C HIS A 20 27.32 -5.41 -2.54
N PRO A 21 26.64 -4.28 -2.24
CA PRO A 21 25.59 -4.27 -1.24
C PRO A 21 24.50 -5.26 -1.66
N LYS A 22 24.20 -6.20 -0.75
CA LYS A 22 23.13 -7.17 -0.99
C LYS A 22 21.79 -6.43 -1.13
N HIS A 23 21.01 -6.83 -2.12
CA HIS A 23 19.66 -6.32 -2.27
C HIS A 23 18.82 -6.64 -1.02
N PRO A 24 17.95 -5.71 -0.58
CA PRO A 24 17.04 -5.96 0.52
C PRO A 24 16.16 -7.17 0.23
N VAL A 25 16.03 -8.06 1.21
CA VAL A 25 15.10 -9.20 1.15
C VAL A 25 13.85 -8.81 1.93
N HIS A 26 12.72 -8.71 1.24
CA HIS A 26 11.42 -8.45 1.86
C HIS A 26 10.74 -9.76 2.26
N SER A 27 9.88 -9.71 3.27
CA SER A 27 9.10 -10.87 3.71
C SER A 27 7.65 -10.71 3.25
N ASP A 28 7.29 -11.33 2.14
CA ASP A 28 5.94 -11.30 1.58
C ASP A 28 5.00 -12.31 2.29
N ASN A 29 4.93 -12.21 3.62
CA ASN A 29 4.03 -13.02 4.44
C ASN A 29 2.70 -12.28 4.71
N GLU A 30 1.74 -12.92 5.38
CA GLU A 30 0.42 -12.33 5.66
C GLU A 30 0.49 -10.97 6.39
N ASN A 31 1.51 -10.74 7.22
CA ASN A 31 1.71 -9.46 7.91
C ASN A 31 2.23 -8.34 6.99
N SER A 32 2.74 -8.70 5.80
CA SER A 32 3.14 -7.74 4.76
C SER A 32 2.01 -7.50 3.74
N LYS A 33 0.86 -8.18 3.88
CA LYS A 33 -0.29 -7.92 3.03
C LYS A 33 -0.78 -6.50 3.28
N MET A 34 -0.90 -5.72 2.20
CA MET A 34 -1.53 -4.41 2.30
C MET A 34 -2.97 -4.57 2.81
N PRO A 35 -3.45 -3.64 3.65
CA PRO A 35 -4.83 -3.68 4.10
C PRO A 35 -5.79 -3.65 2.91
N GLU A 36 -7.00 -4.18 3.12
CA GLU A 36 -8.07 -4.08 2.13
C GLU A 36 -8.28 -2.61 1.76
N ARG A 37 -8.33 -2.32 0.46
CA ARG A 37 -8.53 -0.96 -0.04
C ARG A 37 -9.92 -0.90 -0.62
N ASP A 38 -10.78 -0.03 -0.08
CA ASP A 38 -12.11 0.25 -0.63
C ASP A 38 -12.01 1.06 -1.93
N ASP A 39 -11.53 0.39 -2.98
CA ASP A 39 -11.27 0.95 -4.30
C ASP A 39 -12.55 1.18 -5.12
N GLU A 40 -13.72 0.82 -4.58
CA GLU A 40 -15.03 1.09 -5.17
C GLU A 40 -15.22 2.58 -5.47
N SER A 41 -14.79 3.45 -4.54
CA SER A 41 -14.86 4.91 -4.74
C SER A 41 -13.86 5.43 -5.76
N ARG A 42 -12.77 4.69 -6.05
CA ARG A 42 -11.78 5.04 -7.09
C ARG A 42 -12.27 4.72 -8.50
N LYS A 43 -13.35 3.96 -8.64
CA LYS A 43 -14.02 3.75 -9.94
C LYS A 43 -14.88 4.94 -10.35
N GLN A 44 -15.14 5.88 -9.44
CA GLN A 44 -15.92 7.07 -9.74
C GLN A 44 -15.03 8.16 -10.35
N SER A 45 -15.39 8.60 -11.53
CA SER A 45 -14.79 9.78 -12.17
C SER A 45 -15.32 11.06 -11.51
N PRO A 46 -14.57 12.17 -11.51
CA PRO A 46 -15.09 13.47 -11.07
C PRO A 46 -16.37 13.93 -11.80
N ALA A 47 -16.63 13.39 -13.00
CA ALA A 47 -17.87 13.58 -13.73
C ALA A 47 -19.09 12.85 -13.12
N ASP A 48 -18.87 11.72 -12.42
CA ASP A 48 -19.94 10.94 -11.78
C ASP A 48 -20.47 11.62 -10.51
N ARG A 49 -19.67 12.54 -9.95
CA ARG A 49 -20.03 13.38 -8.79
C ARG A 49 -20.04 14.85 -9.21
N PRO A 50 -21.04 15.29 -9.98
CA PRO A 50 -21.17 16.70 -10.31
C PRO A 50 -21.20 17.53 -9.02
N GLY A 51 -20.58 18.72 -9.08
CA GLY A 51 -20.48 19.63 -7.95
C GLY A 51 -21.85 20.06 -7.42
N LYS A 52 -21.83 20.79 -6.29
CA LYS A 52 -23.04 21.37 -5.71
C LYS A 52 -23.65 22.41 -6.65
N LYS A 53 -24.98 22.57 -6.57
CA LYS A 53 -25.67 23.57 -7.37
C LYS A 53 -25.18 24.97 -6.95
N PRO A 54 -25.15 25.96 -7.87
CA PRO A 54 -24.88 27.35 -7.49
C PRO A 54 -25.82 27.76 -6.34
N GLY A 55 -25.26 28.31 -5.26
CA GLY A 55 -25.99 28.67 -4.04
C GLY A 55 -26.08 27.58 -2.94
N GLU A 56 -25.69 26.32 -3.20
CA GLU A 56 -25.56 25.32 -2.13
C GLU A 56 -24.22 25.48 -1.40
N GLY A 57 -24.27 25.97 -0.15
CA GLY A 57 -23.09 26.18 0.70
C GLY A 57 -22.57 27.61 0.74
N GLU A 58 -23.21 28.53 0.01
CA GLU A 58 -22.95 29.95 0.18
C GLU A 58 -23.56 30.43 1.51
N PRO A 59 -22.78 31.12 2.37
CA PRO A 59 -23.31 31.67 3.61
C PRO A 59 -24.38 32.73 3.29
N PRO A 60 -25.45 32.83 4.10
CA PRO A 60 -26.48 33.84 3.87
C PRO A 60 -25.85 35.24 3.97
N VAL A 61 -26.08 36.07 2.95
CA VAL A 61 -25.78 37.49 3.03
C VAL A 61 -26.82 38.13 3.94
N GLY A 62 -26.41 38.57 5.12
CA GLY A 62 -27.24 39.19 6.15
C GLY A 62 -26.51 40.36 6.78
#